data_AF-A0A528V6T8-F1
#
_entry.id   AF-A0A528V6T8-F1
#
_cell.length_a   1.000
_cell.length_b   1.000
_cell.length_c   1.000
_cell.angle_alpha   90.00
_cell.angle_beta   90.00
_cell.angle_gamma   90.00
#
_symmetry.space_group_name_H-M   'P 1'
#
loop_
_entity.id
_entity.type
_entity.pdbx_description
1 polymer ?
#
loop_
_entity_poly.entity_id
_entity_poly.type
_entity_poly.pdbx_seq_one_letter_code
_entity_poly.pdbx_strand_id
1 'polypeptide(L)'
;DALAHCLEAYCAPGYHPMADGIAVEGVRLVFENLPKAFANGKDLVARAHMMSAAAMGAAAFQKGLGAIHSLSHPIGALYDTHHGMTNAVFMP
;
A
#
# COMPACT_ATOMS: atom_id res chain seq x y z
N ASP A 1 -1.35 3.95 2.32
CA ASP A 1 -1.06 3.91 0.86
C ASP A 1 -0.36 2.65 0.41
N ALA A 2 0.93 2.46 0.71
CA ALA A 2 1.68 1.26 0.28
C ALA A 2 0.98 -0.08 0.63
N LEU A 3 0.41 -0.18 1.83
CA LEU A 3 -0.40 -1.35 2.22
C LEU A 3 -1.61 -1.55 1.29
N ALA A 4 -2.28 -0.47 0.89
CA ALA A 4 -3.44 -0.52 0.00
C ALA A 4 -3.01 -1.00 -1.39
N HIS A 5 -1.91 -0.47 -1.93
CA HIS A 5 -1.35 -0.95 -3.20
C HIS A 5 -1.10 -2.47 -3.18
N CYS A 6 -0.39 -2.96 -2.16
CA CYS A 6 -0.06 -4.38 -2.06
C CYS A 6 -1.33 -5.24 -1.88
N LEU A 7 -2.23 -4.86 -0.98
CA LEU A 7 -3.47 -5.61 -0.72
C LEU A 7 -4.35 -5.68 -1.96
N GLU A 8 -4.58 -4.55 -2.62
CA GLU A 8 -5.44 -4.49 -3.79
C GLU A 8 -4.82 -5.18 -4.99
N ALA A 9 -3.51 -5.05 -5.19
CA ALA A 9 -2.80 -5.79 -6.23
C ALA A 9 -2.94 -7.30 -6.04
N TYR A 10 -2.78 -7.79 -4.81
CA TYR A 10 -2.96 -9.20 -4.51
C TYR A 10 -4.38 -9.69 -4.83
N CYS A 11 -5.40 -8.90 -4.47
CA CYS A 11 -6.80 -9.20 -4.73
C CYS A 11 -7.25 -8.95 -6.18
N ALA A 12 -6.48 -8.22 -6.99
CA ALA A 12 -6.85 -7.87 -8.34
C ALA A 12 -7.02 -9.13 -9.22
N PRO A 13 -8.04 -9.16 -10.11
CA PRO A 13 -8.26 -10.30 -11.00
C PRO A 13 -7.18 -10.31 -12.10
N GLY A 14 -6.45 -11.42 -12.22
CA GLY A 14 -5.43 -11.61 -13.26
C GLY A 14 -4.33 -12.56 -12.81
N TYR A 15 -3.76 -13.33 -13.73
CA TYR A 15 -2.64 -14.22 -13.39
C TYR A 15 -1.32 -13.47 -13.52
N HIS A 16 -0.65 -13.20 -12.40
CA HIS A 16 0.67 -12.57 -12.37
C HIS A 16 1.46 -13.00 -11.11
N PRO A 17 2.01 -14.23 -11.06
CA PRO A 17 2.56 -14.82 -9.83
C PRO A 17 3.71 -14.02 -9.20
N MET A 18 4.50 -13.29 -10.02
CA MET A 18 5.53 -12.38 -9.51
C MET A 18 4.93 -11.21 -8.71
N ALA A 19 3.82 -10.63 -9.19
CA ALA A 19 3.16 -9.52 -8.52
C ALA A 19 2.49 -9.99 -7.23
N ASP A 20 1.92 -11.20 -7.23
CA ASP A 20 1.33 -11.80 -6.03
C ASP A 20 2.37 -12.01 -4.93
N GLY A 21 3.54 -12.58 -5.27
CA GLY A 21 4.64 -12.75 -4.31
C GLY A 21 5.17 -11.42 -3.77
N ILE A 22 5.37 -10.44 -4.66
CA ILE A 22 5.81 -9.09 -4.28
C ILE A 22 4.78 -8.40 -3.37
N ALA A 23 3.48 -8.53 -3.69
CA ALA A 23 2.41 -7.94 -2.91
C ALA A 23 2.37 -8.52 -1.48
N VAL A 24 2.43 -9.85 -1.35
CA VAL A 24 2.41 -10.52 -0.03
C VAL A 24 3.60 -10.09 0.82
N GLU A 25 4.80 -10.04 0.24
CA GLU A 25 5.99 -9.57 0.97
C GLU A 25 5.89 -8.09 1.34
N GLY A 26 5.36 -7.26 0.45
CA GLY A 26 5.09 -5.85 0.72
C GLY A 26 4.13 -5.66 1.89
N VAL A 27 3.04 -6.45 1.95
CA VAL A 27 2.10 -6.45 3.09
C VAL A 27 2.84 -6.80 4.40
N ARG A 28 3.63 -7.88 4.42
CA ARG A 28 4.40 -8.31 5.59
C ARG A 28 5.33 -7.20 6.09
N LEU A 29 6.09 -6.57 5.19
CA LEU A 29 6.99 -5.47 5.53
C LEU A 29 6.25 -4.27 6.11
N VAL A 30 5.07 -3.91 5.57
CA VAL A 30 4.27 -2.81 6.15
C VAL A 30 3.84 -3.14 7.58
N PHE A 31 3.28 -4.33 7.83
CA PHE A 31 2.83 -4.71 9.17
C PHE A 31 3.98 -4.70 10.19
N GLU A 32 5.17 -5.15 9.80
CA GLU A 32 6.32 -5.22 10.71
C GLU A 32 7.02 -3.88 10.97
N ASN A 33 6.92 -2.92 10.03
CA ASN A 33 7.79 -1.74 10.04
C ASN A 33 7.03 -0.41 10.10
N LEU A 34 5.78 -0.32 9.66
CA LEU A 34 5.01 0.93 9.74
C LEU A 34 4.82 1.42 11.17
N PRO A 35 4.43 0.58 12.16
CA PRO A 35 4.30 1.03 13.54
C PRO A 35 5.64 1.53 14.13
N LYS A 36 6.76 0.89 13.77
CA LYS A 36 8.10 1.29 14.20
C LYS A 36 8.52 2.63 13.60
N ALA A 37 8.34 2.80 12.29
CA ALA A 37 8.64 4.04 11.58
C ALA A 37 7.76 5.20 12.04
N PHE A 38 6.52 4.92 12.46
CA PHE A 38 5.62 5.90 13.06
C PHE A 38 6.08 6.29 14.48
N ALA A 39 6.35 5.31 15.34
CA ALA A 39 6.78 5.55 16.72
C ALA A 39 8.17 6.24 16.80
N ASN A 40 9.08 5.89 15.88
CA ASN A 40 10.39 6.51 15.77
C ASN A 40 10.74 6.76 14.30
N GLY A 41 10.49 7.99 13.84
CA GLY A 41 10.80 8.41 12.47
C GLY A 41 12.28 8.36 12.07
N LYS A 42 13.21 8.19 13.03
CA LYS A 42 14.66 8.07 12.80
C LYS A 42 15.14 6.62 12.75
N ASP A 43 14.27 5.65 12.94
CA ASP A 43 14.61 4.23 12.74
C ASP A 43 14.86 3.98 11.25
N LEU A 44 16.14 3.97 10.86
CA LEU A 44 16.55 3.81 9.47
C LEU A 44 16.19 2.44 8.91
N VAL A 45 16.16 1.39 9.75
CA VAL A 45 15.82 0.04 9.30
C VAL A 45 14.33 -0.03 8.98
N ALA A 46 13.47 0.47 9.88
CA ALA A 46 12.04 0.53 9.63
C ALA A 46 11.70 1.41 8.43
N ARG A 47 12.37 2.56 8.28
CA ARG A 47 12.22 3.46 7.12
C ARG A 47 12.64 2.78 5.82
N ALA A 48 13.77 2.05 5.81
CA ALA A 48 14.24 1.32 4.64
C ALA A 48 13.23 0.25 4.21
N HIS A 49 12.74 -0.55 5.16
CA HIS A 49 11.70 -1.55 4.85
C HIS A 49 10.39 -0.93 4.36
N MET A 50 9.96 0.21 4.93
CA MET A 50 8.79 0.92 4.42
C MET A 50 8.99 1.46 3.00
N MET A 51 10.20 1.89 2.66
CA MET A 51 10.56 2.28 1.29
C MET A 51 10.51 1.09 0.34
N SER A 52 11.07 -0.06 0.74
CA SER A 52 10.98 -1.31 -0.02
C SER A 52 9.53 -1.74 -0.22
N ALA A 53 8.71 -1.69 0.83
CA ALA A 53 7.29 -2.03 0.74
C ALA A 53 6.51 -1.11 -0.21
N ALA A 54 6.82 0.19 -0.22
CA ALA A 54 6.23 1.13 -1.17
C ALA A 54 6.62 0.80 -2.62
N ALA A 55 7.89 0.48 -2.87
CA ALA A 55 8.38 0.07 -4.19
C ALA A 55 7.76 -1.27 -4.63
N MET A 56 7.61 -2.23 -3.71
CA MET A 56 6.92 -3.50 -3.95
C MET A 56 5.45 -3.27 -4.33
N GLY A 57 4.73 -2.40 -3.61
CA GLY A 57 3.36 -2.04 -3.96
C GLY A 57 3.24 -1.44 -5.36
N ALA A 58 4.16 -0.55 -5.73
CA ALA A 58 4.21 0.04 -7.07
C ALA A 58 4.60 -0.97 -8.17
N ALA A 59 5.37 -2.01 -7.86
CA ALA A 59 5.63 -3.08 -8.81
C ALA A 59 4.41 -4.01 -8.96
N ALA A 60 3.77 -4.36 -7.85
CA ALA A 60 2.66 -5.31 -7.84
C ALA A 60 1.38 -4.73 -8.45
N PHE A 61 1.06 -3.45 -8.21
CA PHE A 61 -0.20 -2.84 -8.65
C PHE A 61 -0.36 -2.71 -10.17
N GLN A 62 0.64 -3.10 -10.96
CA GLN A 62 0.51 -3.25 -12.42
C GLN A 62 -0.54 -4.32 -12.77
N LYS A 63 -0.81 -5.24 -11.84
CA LYS A 63 -1.92 -6.20 -11.89
C LYS A 63 -3.30 -5.53 -11.74
N GLY A 64 -3.34 -4.31 -11.25
CA GLY A 64 -4.55 -3.54 -10.97
C GLY A 64 -4.68 -3.14 -9.51
N LEU A 65 -5.66 -2.28 -9.25
CA LEU A 65 -6.10 -1.85 -7.91
C LEU A 65 -7.60 -2.15 -7.76
N GLY A 66 -8.18 -1.79 -6.61
CA GLY A 66 -9.53 -2.23 -6.23
C GLY A 66 -10.43 -1.12 -5.69
N ALA A 67 -11.32 -1.52 -4.79
CA ALA A 67 -12.35 -0.66 -4.22
C ALA A 67 -11.80 0.52 -3.39
N ILE A 68 -10.69 0.34 -2.67
CA ILE A 68 -10.07 1.37 -1.85
C ILE A 68 -9.69 2.55 -2.74
N HIS A 69 -8.90 2.34 -3.78
CA HIS A 69 -8.53 3.43 -4.70
C HIS A 69 -9.73 3.96 -5.49
N SER A 70 -10.64 3.08 -5.91
CA SER A 70 -11.84 3.48 -6.66
C SER A 70 -12.74 4.45 -5.87
N LEU A 71 -12.82 4.27 -4.54
CA LEU A 71 -13.59 5.15 -3.65
C LEU A 71 -12.77 6.39 -3.23
N SER A 72 -11.47 6.25 -3.00
CA SER A 72 -10.63 7.35 -2.55
C SER A 72 -10.41 8.43 -3.61
N HIS A 73 -10.28 8.07 -4.90
CA HIS A 73 -10.04 9.06 -5.96
C HIS A 73 -11.12 10.15 -6.05
N PRO A 74 -12.43 9.84 -6.16
CA PRO A 74 -13.46 10.87 -6.23
C PRO A 74 -13.56 11.69 -4.93
N ILE A 75 -13.37 11.06 -3.75
CA ILE A 75 -13.35 11.78 -2.48
C ILE A 75 -12.18 12.77 -2.42
N GLY A 76 -10.98 12.33 -2.83
CA GLY A 76 -9.81 13.20 -2.95
C GLY A 76 -10.03 14.36 -3.89
N ALA A 77 -10.66 14.13 -5.04
CA ALA A 77 -10.95 15.17 -6.01
C ALA A 77 -11.97 16.22 -5.52
N LEU A 78 -12.98 15.79 -4.74
CA LEU A 78 -14.03 16.67 -4.23
C LEU A 78 -13.62 17.48 -2.99
N TYR A 79 -12.78 16.89 -2.13
CA TYR A 79 -12.51 17.42 -0.80
C TYR A 79 -11.03 17.69 -0.51
N ASP A 80 -10.15 17.52 -1.49
CA ASP A 80 -8.68 17.72 -1.37
C ASP A 80 -8.06 16.96 -0.18
N THR A 81 -8.57 15.75 0.06
CA THR A 81 -8.09 14.90 1.17
C THR A 81 -6.74 14.29 0.85
N HIS A 82 -5.87 14.14 1.86
CA HIS A 82 -4.60 13.43 1.70
C HIS A 82 -4.81 11.97 1.26
N HIS A 83 -4.39 11.63 0.03
CA HIS A 83 -4.68 10.36 -0.63
C HIS A 83 -4.44 9.12 0.25
N GLY A 84 -3.25 9.02 0.84
CA GLY A 84 -2.89 7.86 1.66
C GLY A 84 -3.71 7.72 2.95
N MET A 85 -4.29 8.82 3.46
CA MET A 85 -5.19 8.80 4.63
C MET A 85 -6.59 8.37 4.22
N THR A 86 -7.08 8.88 3.09
CA THR A 86 -8.38 8.48 2.51
C THR A 86 -8.38 6.98 2.18
N ASN A 87 -7.31 6.47 1.57
CA ASN A 87 -7.11 5.04 1.35
C ASN A 87 -7.14 4.24 2.67
N ALA A 88 -6.59 4.78 3.76
CA ALA A 88 -6.61 4.11 5.06
C ALA A 88 -8.01 4.10 5.71
N VAL A 89 -8.84 5.13 5.50
CA VAL A 89 -10.21 5.18 6.00
C VAL A 89 -11.12 4.17 5.31
N PHE A 90 -10.93 3.94 4.01
CA PHE A 90 -11.67 2.92 3.25
C PHE A 90 -11.16 1.49 3.49
N MET A 91 -9.98 1.35 4.09
CA MET A 91 -9.40 0.06 4.45
C MET A 91 -9.95 -0.39 5.82
N PRO A 92 -10.52 -1.60 5.94
CA PRO A 92 -11.08 -2.11 7.20
C PRO A 92 -10.03 -2.48 8.25
#